data_AF-A0A382U8D8-F1
#
_entry.id   AF-A0A382U8D8-F1
#
_cell.length_a   1.000
_cell.length_b   1.000
_cell.length_c   1.000
_cell.angle_alpha   90.00
_cell.angle_beta   90.00
_cell.angle_gamma   90.00
#
_symmetry.space_group_name_H-M   'P 1'
#
loop_
_entity.id
_entity.type
_entity.pdbx_description
1 polymer ?
#
loop_
_entity_poly.entity_id
_entity_poly.type
_entity_poly.pdbx_seq_one_letter_code
_entity_poly.pdbx_strand_id
1 'polypeptide(L)'
;MPGNARGRDRGDKSDRRRQPSNTGLLEFSARQDFHYRPNNASPQAEQAGTGGGRFLTSAQGFANQVLVQAPQQFHIHDTQVAINCLAHTEWPTTRYKNRRILFLLPSQALGNNVCTLLFLQAFLEHCQPREVGVFCAQSASDIYLRAGNITVYALWLSRKERRRWDMVVDLGHLESRRNIEFWPVDMEADLLAAFELKPSTRYADQRAPIASDRSLRIGLFPLASSPLRT
;
A
#
# COMPACT_ATOMS: atom_id res chain seq x y z
N MET A 1 11.90 -32.87 -48.38
CA MET A 1 11.32 -31.51 -48.29
C MET A 1 9.91 -31.55 -48.88
N PRO A 2 8.86 -30.93 -48.33
CA PRO A 2 8.65 -30.29 -47.01
C PRO A 2 7.78 -31.20 -46.10
N GLY A 3 7.68 -31.10 -44.78
CA GLY A 3 7.64 -29.94 -43.91
C GLY A 3 6.24 -29.87 -43.28
N ASN A 4 6.08 -30.36 -42.04
CA ASN A 4 5.01 -29.89 -41.17
C ASN A 4 5.36 -30.13 -39.70
N ALA A 5 6.17 -29.20 -39.18
CA ALA A 5 6.19 -28.89 -37.77
C ALA A 5 4.82 -28.31 -37.38
N ARG A 6 4.15 -28.93 -36.42
CA ARG A 6 3.20 -28.24 -35.54
C ARG A 6 3.44 -28.71 -34.12
N GLY A 7 4.54 -28.22 -33.56
CA GLY A 7 4.59 -27.98 -32.12
C GLY A 7 3.39 -27.11 -31.79
N ARG A 8 2.41 -27.70 -31.08
CA ARG A 8 1.42 -26.92 -30.36
C ARG A 8 2.18 -26.28 -29.21
N ASP A 9 2.76 -25.13 -29.50
CA ASP A 9 3.07 -24.14 -28.50
C ASP A 9 1.72 -23.73 -27.89
N ARG A 10 1.31 -24.47 -26.85
CA ARG A 10 0.27 -24.04 -25.93
C ARG A 10 0.90 -22.88 -25.18
N GLY A 11 0.90 -21.71 -25.83
CA GLY A 11 1.13 -20.45 -25.18
C GLY A 11 0.22 -20.43 -23.96
N ASP A 12 0.85 -20.58 -22.81
CA ASP A 12 0.21 -20.49 -21.52
C ASP A 12 -0.57 -19.18 -21.54
N LYS A 13 -1.91 -19.27 -21.52
CA LYS A 13 -2.78 -18.12 -21.29
C LYS A 13 -2.56 -17.78 -19.82
N SER A 14 -1.38 -17.26 -19.50
CA SER A 14 -1.09 -16.66 -18.21
C SER A 14 -2.23 -15.71 -17.92
N ASP A 15 -2.83 -15.90 -16.75
CA ASP A 15 -4.04 -15.25 -16.28
C ASP A 15 -3.94 -13.73 -16.52
N ARG A 16 -4.46 -13.23 -17.65
CA ARG A 16 -4.35 -11.80 -18.07
C ARG A 16 -4.90 -10.85 -17.02
N ARG A 17 -5.66 -11.37 -16.05
CA ARG A 17 -6.22 -10.65 -14.91
C ARG A 17 -5.22 -10.42 -13.78
N ARG A 18 -4.05 -11.07 -13.82
CA ARG A 18 -3.03 -10.98 -12.78
C ARG A 18 -1.71 -10.52 -13.36
N GLN A 19 -0.97 -9.76 -12.55
CA GLN A 19 0.39 -9.37 -12.85
C GLN A 19 1.25 -9.39 -11.57
N PRO A 20 2.58 -9.55 -11.68
CA PRO A 20 3.47 -9.43 -10.53
C PRO A 20 3.41 -8.02 -9.92
N SER A 21 3.56 -7.91 -8.61
CA SER A 21 3.70 -6.63 -7.90
C SER A 21 4.87 -5.80 -8.45
N ASN A 22 4.67 -4.48 -8.59
CA ASN A 22 5.71 -3.49 -8.88
C ASN A 22 6.33 -2.89 -7.61
N THR A 23 5.61 -2.88 -6.49
CA THR A 23 6.16 -2.51 -5.18
C THR A 23 7.22 -3.54 -4.79
N GLY A 24 8.44 -3.07 -4.50
CA GLY A 24 9.53 -3.93 -4.06
C GLY A 24 9.24 -4.58 -2.71
N LEU A 25 9.26 -5.92 -2.66
CA LEU A 25 9.01 -6.69 -1.45
C LEU A 25 10.23 -7.51 -1.05
N LEU A 26 10.46 -7.59 0.26
CA LEU A 26 11.42 -8.46 0.91
C LEU A 26 10.65 -9.53 1.70
N GLU A 27 11.07 -10.79 1.59
CA GLU A 27 10.57 -11.90 2.41
C GLU A 27 11.57 -12.24 3.52
N PHE A 28 11.06 -12.35 4.75
CA PHE A 28 11.86 -12.76 5.91
C PHE A 28 11.09 -13.72 6.81
N SER A 29 11.81 -14.40 7.68
CA SER A 29 11.25 -15.17 8.80
C SER A 29 11.84 -14.74 10.13
N ALA A 30 11.07 -14.90 11.20
CA ALA A 30 11.54 -14.67 12.56
C ALA A 30 11.74 -15.99 13.31
N ARG A 31 12.77 -16.11 14.14
CA ARG A 31 13.03 -17.30 14.96
C ARG A 31 12.19 -17.32 16.24
N GLN A 32 11.85 -16.15 16.76
CA GLN A 32 11.06 -15.95 17.98
C GLN A 32 9.99 -14.88 17.75
N ASP A 33 9.04 -14.79 18.66
CA ASP A 33 8.03 -13.73 18.65
C ASP A 33 8.71 -12.35 18.74
N PHE A 34 8.12 -11.37 18.07
CA PHE A 34 8.65 -10.01 18.00
C PHE A 34 7.52 -9.00 17.94
N HIS A 35 7.77 -7.80 18.45
CA HIS A 35 6.88 -6.66 18.33
C HIS A 35 7.72 -5.48 17.87
N TYR A 36 7.12 -4.65 17.03
CA TYR A 36 7.80 -3.45 16.57
C TYR A 36 6.77 -2.40 16.17
N ARG A 37 7.10 -1.15 16.47
CA ARG A 37 6.31 0.02 16.11
C ARG A 37 7.13 0.89 15.15
N PRO A 38 6.55 1.36 14.03
CA PRO A 38 7.24 2.31 13.17
C PRO A 38 7.67 3.56 13.95
N ASN A 39 8.82 4.12 13.59
CA ASN A 39 9.27 5.39 14.14
C ASN A 39 8.23 6.50 13.86
N ASN A 40 7.98 7.35 14.84
CA ASN A 40 7.03 8.47 14.77
C ASN A 40 5.58 8.08 14.43
N ALA A 41 5.20 6.81 14.62
CA ALA A 41 3.80 6.37 14.55
C ALA A 41 3.18 6.28 15.95
N SER A 42 1.85 6.31 16.02
CA SER A 42 1.10 6.09 17.24
C SER A 42 1.36 4.69 17.82
N PRO A 43 1.15 4.48 19.13
CA PRO A 43 1.19 3.15 19.75
C PRO A 43 0.27 2.12 19.07
N GLN A 44 -0.82 2.56 18.42
CA GLN A 44 -1.75 1.69 17.73
C GLN A 44 -1.17 1.09 16.43
N ALA A 45 -0.08 1.63 15.90
CA ALA A 45 0.62 1.10 14.74
C ALA A 45 1.64 0.00 15.10
N GLU A 46 1.78 -0.35 16.38
CA GLU A 46 2.59 -1.48 16.79
C GLU A 46 2.03 -2.78 16.19
N GLN A 47 2.92 -3.58 15.62
CA GLN A 47 2.60 -4.89 15.11
C GLN A 47 3.36 -5.97 15.88
N ALA A 48 2.69 -7.09 16.10
CA ALA A 48 3.28 -8.31 16.64
C ALA A 48 3.44 -9.35 15.53
N GLY A 49 4.55 -10.07 15.55
CA GLY A 49 4.85 -11.18 14.66
C GLY A 49 5.25 -12.41 15.45
N THR A 50 4.90 -13.58 14.92
CA THR A 50 5.14 -14.87 15.57
C THR A 50 6.45 -15.51 15.10
N GLY A 51 7.18 -16.15 16.01
CA GLY A 51 8.31 -17.01 15.69
C GLY A 51 7.93 -18.15 14.75
N GLY A 52 8.86 -18.54 13.88
CA GLY A 52 8.65 -19.52 12.81
C GLY A 52 7.81 -19.02 11.62
N GLY A 53 7.26 -17.81 11.69
CA GLY A 53 6.47 -17.22 10.62
C GLY A 53 7.30 -16.77 9.41
N ARG A 54 6.66 -16.69 8.23
CA ARG A 54 7.17 -15.98 7.05
C ARG A 54 6.35 -14.73 6.77
N PHE A 55 7.05 -13.64 6.47
CA PHE A 55 6.51 -12.29 6.39
C PHE A 55 7.02 -11.57 5.15
N LEU A 56 6.19 -10.69 4.61
CA LEU A 56 6.56 -9.75 3.57
C LEU A 56 6.66 -8.34 4.16
N THR A 57 7.63 -7.56 3.70
CA THR A 57 7.75 -6.13 4.00
C THR A 57 8.21 -5.37 2.76
N SER A 58 7.69 -4.16 2.53
CA SER A 58 8.31 -3.16 1.64
C SER A 58 8.98 -2.04 2.45
N ALA A 59 9.06 -2.19 3.77
CA ALA A 59 9.57 -1.15 4.65
C ALA A 59 11.08 -1.19 4.77
N GLN A 60 11.77 -0.49 3.86
CA GLN A 60 13.24 -0.50 3.80
C GLN A 60 13.90 -0.03 5.09
N GLY A 61 13.34 0.98 5.78
CA GLY A 61 13.85 1.45 7.07
C GLY A 61 13.81 0.35 8.13
N PHE A 62 12.68 -0.37 8.23
CA PHE A 62 12.53 -1.52 9.11
C PHE A 62 13.48 -2.66 8.72
N ALA A 63 13.59 -2.98 7.42
CA ALA A 63 14.51 -3.99 6.94
C ALA A 63 15.96 -3.69 7.34
N ASN A 64 16.43 -2.46 7.11
CA ASN A 64 17.83 -2.08 7.35
C ASN A 64 18.15 -1.91 8.84
N GLN A 65 17.22 -1.37 9.63
CA GLN A 65 17.46 -1.02 11.03
C GLN A 65 17.10 -2.14 12.00
N VAL A 66 16.26 -3.09 11.58
CA VAL A 66 15.78 -4.18 12.46
C VAL A 66 16.20 -5.53 11.92
N LEU A 67 15.80 -5.87 10.70
CA LEU A 67 16.02 -7.22 10.17
C LEU A 67 17.51 -7.50 9.95
N VAL A 68 18.21 -6.57 9.29
CA VAL A 68 19.65 -6.69 8.99
C VAL A 68 20.50 -6.59 10.26
N GLN A 69 20.09 -5.79 11.25
CA GLN A 69 20.86 -5.60 12.49
C GLN A 69 20.70 -6.75 13.49
N ALA A 70 19.72 -7.64 13.29
CA ALA A 70 19.46 -8.77 14.19
C ALA A 70 19.38 -10.12 13.44
N PRO A 71 20.46 -10.56 12.75
CA PRO A 71 20.48 -11.80 11.96
C PRO A 71 20.33 -13.07 12.82
N GLN A 72 20.60 -12.99 14.12
CA GLN A 72 20.32 -14.07 15.06
C GLN A 72 18.82 -14.30 15.27
N GLN A 73 17.98 -13.29 15.04
CA GLN A 73 16.54 -13.32 15.22
C GLN A 73 15.78 -13.43 13.90
N PHE A 74 16.26 -12.76 12.85
CA PHE A 74 15.60 -12.70 11.56
C PHE A 74 16.46 -13.34 10.47
N HIS A 75 15.80 -13.99 9.53
CA HIS A 75 16.43 -14.53 8.33
C HIS A 75 15.72 -13.96 7.10
N ILE A 76 16.47 -13.23 6.28
CA ILE A 76 15.99 -12.69 5.00
C ILE A 76 16.15 -13.79 3.95
N HIS A 77 15.04 -14.21 3.36
CA HIS A 77 15.04 -15.27 2.34
C HIS A 77 15.32 -14.69 0.96
N ASP A 78 14.70 -13.55 0.66
CA ASP A 78 14.77 -12.91 -0.65
C ASP A 78 14.49 -11.40 -0.50
N THR A 79 15.28 -10.58 -1.18
CA THR A 79 15.17 -9.12 -1.16
C THR A 79 14.33 -8.58 -2.33
N GLN A 80 13.93 -9.44 -3.27
CA GLN A 80 13.13 -9.09 -4.45
C GLN A 80 12.05 -10.14 -4.73
N VAL A 81 11.03 -10.15 -3.89
CA VAL A 81 9.85 -11.01 -4.08
C VAL A 81 8.77 -10.26 -4.85
N ALA A 82 8.13 -10.94 -5.79
CA ALA A 82 6.91 -10.49 -6.41
C ALA A 82 5.72 -11.35 -5.96
N ILE A 83 4.57 -10.71 -5.75
CA ILE A 83 3.29 -11.41 -5.50
C ILE A 83 2.30 -11.14 -6.61
N ASN A 84 1.35 -12.05 -6.81
CA ASN A 84 0.31 -11.89 -7.82
C ASN A 84 -0.71 -10.84 -7.37
N CYS A 85 -0.79 -9.75 -8.12
CA CYS A 85 -1.72 -8.65 -7.95
C CYS A 85 -2.76 -8.64 -9.09
N LEU A 86 -3.89 -7.95 -8.90
CA LEU A 86 -4.83 -7.63 -9.96
C LEU A 86 -4.13 -6.76 -11.00
N ALA A 87 -4.25 -7.16 -12.27
CA ALA A 87 -3.67 -6.40 -13.37
C ALA A 87 -4.25 -4.98 -13.43
N HIS A 88 -3.40 -3.99 -13.74
CA HIS A 88 -3.80 -2.57 -13.79
C HIS A 88 -4.99 -2.35 -14.73
N THR A 89 -5.00 -3.02 -15.87
CA THR A 89 -6.08 -2.94 -16.88
C THR A 89 -7.44 -3.44 -16.38
N GLU A 90 -7.47 -4.21 -15.29
CA GLU A 90 -8.69 -4.76 -14.72
C GLU A 90 -9.25 -3.90 -13.58
N TRP A 91 -8.54 -2.86 -13.12
CA TRP A 91 -8.99 -2.04 -12.01
C TRP A 91 -10.38 -1.41 -12.22
N PRO A 92 -10.70 -0.81 -13.38
CA PRO A 92 -12.02 -0.16 -13.55
C PRO A 92 -13.17 -1.17 -13.71
N THR A 93 -12.89 -2.37 -14.24
CA THR A 93 -13.94 -3.35 -14.60
C THR A 93 -14.15 -4.44 -13.56
N THR A 94 -13.25 -4.55 -12.57
CA THR A 94 -13.33 -5.56 -11.52
C THR A 94 -14.50 -5.31 -10.57
N ARG A 95 -15.25 -6.37 -10.24
CA ARG A 95 -16.28 -6.31 -9.20
C ARG A 95 -15.67 -6.49 -7.80
N TYR A 96 -15.56 -5.39 -7.07
CA TYR A 96 -14.99 -5.36 -5.71
C TYR A 96 -15.98 -5.62 -4.56
N LYS A 97 -17.29 -5.54 -4.83
CA LYS A 97 -18.33 -5.67 -3.80
C LYS A 97 -18.21 -6.97 -3.00
N ASN A 98 -18.30 -6.86 -1.68
CA ASN A 98 -18.20 -7.98 -0.72
C ASN A 98 -16.87 -8.78 -0.77
N ARG A 99 -15.82 -8.23 -1.36
CA ARG A 99 -14.46 -8.82 -1.37
C ARG A 99 -13.56 -8.15 -0.35
N ARG A 100 -12.57 -8.89 0.13
CA ARG A 100 -11.46 -8.37 0.94
C ARG A 100 -10.33 -7.95 0.01
N ILE A 101 -10.01 -6.67 0.00
CA ILE A 101 -9.03 -6.08 -0.91
C ILE A 101 -7.84 -5.53 -0.13
N LEU A 102 -6.63 -5.96 -0.47
CA LEU A 102 -5.38 -5.43 0.08
C LEU A 102 -4.71 -4.50 -0.93
N PHE A 103 -4.41 -3.27 -0.55
CA PHE A 103 -3.65 -2.33 -1.35
C PHE A 103 -2.18 -2.30 -0.92
N LEU A 104 -1.26 -2.47 -1.87
CA LEU A 104 0.18 -2.22 -1.65
C LEU A 104 0.47 -0.75 -1.90
N LEU A 105 1.14 -0.11 -0.94
CA LEU A 105 1.53 1.29 -1.01
C LEU A 105 2.98 1.40 -1.55
N PRO A 106 3.24 2.15 -2.63
CA PRO A 106 4.57 2.27 -3.21
C PRO A 106 5.41 3.40 -2.59
N SER A 107 4.81 4.25 -1.75
CA SER A 107 5.51 5.40 -1.17
C SER A 107 5.05 5.69 0.26
N GLN A 108 5.99 6.17 1.06
CA GLN A 108 5.81 6.55 2.45
C GLN A 108 5.67 8.07 2.62
N ALA A 109 5.72 8.84 1.53
CA ALA A 109 5.53 10.28 1.60
C ALA A 109 4.12 10.58 2.12
N LEU A 110 4.03 11.50 3.09
CA LEU A 110 2.76 11.81 3.76
C LEU A 110 1.69 12.26 2.77
N GLY A 111 2.03 13.15 1.83
CA GLY A 111 1.10 13.61 0.79
C GLY A 111 0.50 12.45 -0.02
N ASN A 112 1.33 11.49 -0.43
CA ASN A 112 0.89 10.30 -1.18
C ASN A 112 -0.08 9.44 -0.37
N ASN A 113 0.18 9.31 0.93
CA ASN A 113 -0.67 8.52 1.81
C ASN A 113 -2.01 9.22 2.07
N VAL A 114 -2.04 10.55 2.19
CA VAL A 114 -3.27 11.35 2.28
C VAL A 114 -4.11 11.20 1.01
N CYS A 115 -3.54 11.40 -0.18
CA CYS A 115 -4.26 11.19 -1.44
C CYS A 115 -4.79 9.75 -1.56
N THR A 116 -3.99 8.77 -1.14
CA THR A 116 -4.43 7.36 -1.12
C THR A 116 -5.60 7.16 -0.14
N LEU A 117 -5.59 7.81 1.04
CA LEU A 117 -6.71 7.73 1.98
C LEU A 117 -8.01 8.30 1.39
N LEU A 118 -7.95 9.45 0.70
CA LEU A 118 -9.10 10.07 0.05
C LEU A 118 -9.68 9.15 -1.05
N PHE A 119 -8.80 8.61 -1.91
CA PHE A 119 -9.15 7.55 -2.86
C PHE A 119 -9.81 6.36 -2.18
N LEU A 120 -9.27 5.87 -1.06
CA LEU A 120 -9.83 4.71 -0.36
C LEU A 120 -11.23 5.00 0.20
N GLN A 121 -11.53 6.23 0.64
CA GLN A 121 -12.90 6.59 1.03
C GLN A 121 -13.85 6.54 -0.17
N ALA A 122 -13.44 7.06 -1.33
CA ALA A 122 -14.23 6.95 -2.55
C ALA A 122 -14.45 5.48 -2.95
N PHE A 123 -13.38 4.67 -2.89
CA PHE A 123 -13.44 3.24 -3.16
C PHE A 123 -14.41 2.54 -2.20
N LEU A 124 -14.38 2.85 -0.90
CA LEU A 124 -15.30 2.27 0.07
C LEU A 124 -16.77 2.63 -0.23
N GLU A 125 -17.04 3.89 -0.58
CA GLU A 125 -18.38 4.39 -0.93
C GLU A 125 -18.93 3.72 -2.20
N HIS A 126 -18.15 3.71 -3.28
CA HIS A 126 -18.60 3.25 -4.59
C HIS A 126 -18.53 1.73 -4.77
N CYS A 127 -17.45 1.09 -4.29
CA CYS A 127 -17.19 -0.32 -4.55
C CYS A 127 -17.77 -1.26 -3.49
N GLN A 128 -18.06 -0.75 -2.29
CA GLN A 128 -18.62 -1.53 -1.17
C GLN A 128 -17.88 -2.86 -0.90
N PRO A 129 -16.55 -2.84 -0.75
CA PRO A 129 -15.79 -4.04 -0.39
C PRO A 129 -16.21 -4.54 1.00
N ARG A 130 -15.98 -5.82 1.27
CA ARG A 130 -16.18 -6.37 2.62
C ARG A 130 -15.15 -5.82 3.61
N GLU A 131 -13.92 -5.66 3.14
CA GLU A 131 -12.78 -5.23 3.96
C GLU A 131 -11.73 -4.61 3.05
N VAL A 132 -11.11 -3.54 3.52
CA VAL A 132 -9.98 -2.89 2.86
C VAL A 132 -8.78 -2.96 3.78
N GLY A 133 -7.64 -3.37 3.23
CA GLY A 133 -6.35 -3.35 3.90
C GLY A 133 -5.36 -2.47 3.17
N VAL A 134 -4.45 -1.85 3.92
CA VAL A 134 -3.28 -1.17 3.37
C VAL A 134 -2.01 -1.82 3.89
N PHE A 135 -1.04 -2.02 3.01
CA PHE A 135 0.22 -2.68 3.32
C PHE A 135 1.39 -1.71 3.29
N CYS A 136 2.20 -1.79 4.35
CA CYS A 136 3.38 -1.00 4.64
C CYS A 136 3.13 0.50 4.62
N ALA A 137 2.24 0.98 5.49
CA ALA A 137 2.01 2.42 5.68
C ALA A 137 3.04 3.12 6.59
N GLN A 138 3.91 2.35 7.28
CA GLN A 138 4.97 2.82 8.18
C GLN A 138 4.52 3.95 9.11
N SER A 139 5.23 5.09 9.12
CA SER A 139 4.89 6.26 9.94
C SER A 139 3.58 6.93 9.54
N ALA A 140 3.12 6.73 8.31
CA ALA A 140 1.82 7.23 7.85
C ALA A 140 0.64 6.36 8.31
N SER A 141 0.87 5.23 8.99
CA SER A 141 -0.19 4.31 9.47
C SER A 141 -1.30 5.02 10.25
N ASP A 142 -0.97 6.06 11.01
CA ASP A 142 -1.90 6.80 11.85
C ASP A 142 -3.07 7.41 11.08
N ILE A 143 -2.88 7.84 9.83
CA ILE A 143 -3.97 8.44 9.04
C ILE A 143 -5.02 7.38 8.69
N TYR A 144 -4.59 6.15 8.44
CA TYR A 144 -5.46 5.03 8.09
C TYR A 144 -6.15 4.46 9.34
N LEU A 145 -5.42 4.35 10.46
CA LEU A 145 -5.96 3.90 11.74
C LEU A 145 -7.12 4.80 12.21
N ARG A 146 -7.00 6.13 12.02
CA ARG A 146 -8.07 7.09 12.36
C ARG A 146 -9.32 6.96 11.50
N ALA A 147 -9.24 6.40 10.30
CA ALA A 147 -10.40 6.22 9.44
C ALA A 147 -11.36 5.13 9.96
N GLY A 148 -10.84 4.19 10.76
CA GLY A 148 -11.62 3.16 11.48
C GLY A 148 -12.18 2.03 10.62
N ASN A 149 -12.07 2.12 9.30
CA ASN A 149 -12.62 1.17 8.32
C ASN A 149 -11.55 0.53 7.43
N ILE A 150 -10.27 0.68 7.78
CA ILE A 150 -9.12 0.16 7.04
C ILE A 150 -8.26 -0.69 7.97
N THR A 151 -7.97 -1.93 7.56
CA THR A 151 -6.97 -2.76 8.23
C THR A 151 -5.57 -2.28 7.85
N VAL A 152 -4.72 -1.99 8.82
CA VAL A 152 -3.39 -1.43 8.56
C VAL A 152 -2.31 -2.45 8.88
N TYR A 153 -1.48 -2.76 7.91
CA TYR A 153 -0.21 -3.45 8.11
C TYR A 153 0.91 -2.43 8.02
N ALA A 154 1.35 -1.87 9.15
CA ALA A 154 2.30 -0.78 9.17
C ALA A 154 3.67 -1.14 8.55
N LEU A 155 4.13 -2.37 8.76
CA LEU A 155 5.51 -2.80 8.50
C LEU A 155 5.60 -4.13 7.80
N TRP A 156 4.79 -5.12 8.19
CA TRP A 156 4.82 -6.44 7.57
C TRP A 156 3.44 -7.09 7.49
N LEU A 157 3.37 -8.09 6.61
CA LEU A 157 2.22 -8.93 6.38
C LEU A 157 2.64 -10.40 6.46
N SER A 158 2.04 -11.18 7.35
CA SER A 158 2.33 -12.61 7.40
C SER A 158 1.74 -13.34 6.19
N ARG A 159 2.36 -14.46 5.80
CA ARG A 159 1.81 -15.31 4.74
C ARG A 159 0.40 -15.83 5.06
N LYS A 160 0.08 -16.02 6.34
CA LYS A 160 -1.26 -16.42 6.82
C LYS A 160 -2.27 -15.33 6.54
N GLU A 161 -1.95 -14.08 6.90
CA GLU A 161 -2.82 -12.94 6.65
C GLU A 161 -2.96 -12.64 5.17
N ARG A 162 -1.87 -12.74 4.38
CA ARG A 162 -1.92 -12.55 2.93
C ARG A 162 -2.98 -13.43 2.26
N ARG A 163 -3.09 -14.69 2.68
CA ARG A 163 -4.06 -15.67 2.14
C ARG A 163 -5.52 -15.33 2.44
N ARG A 164 -5.80 -14.43 3.38
CA ARG A 164 -7.17 -14.05 3.76
C ARG A 164 -7.80 -13.06 2.77
N TRP A 165 -6.97 -12.36 2.01
CA TRP A 165 -7.36 -11.33 1.06
C TRP A 165 -7.77 -11.98 -0.26
N ASP A 166 -8.95 -11.62 -0.76
CA ASP A 166 -9.46 -12.16 -2.03
C ASP A 166 -8.65 -11.60 -3.21
N MET A 167 -8.20 -10.35 -3.08
CA MET A 167 -7.47 -9.63 -4.11
C MET A 167 -6.39 -8.74 -3.49
N VAL A 168 -5.27 -8.64 -4.20
CA VAL A 168 -4.20 -7.69 -3.91
C VAL A 168 -4.11 -6.72 -5.08
N VAL A 169 -4.10 -5.43 -4.78
CA VAL A 169 -3.98 -4.36 -5.76
C VAL A 169 -2.71 -3.58 -5.45
N ASP A 170 -1.78 -3.53 -6.39
CA ASP A 170 -0.53 -2.83 -6.19
C ASP A 170 -0.58 -1.45 -6.83
N LEU A 171 -0.72 -0.42 -6.00
CA LEU A 171 -0.81 0.96 -6.47
C LEU A 171 0.54 1.48 -7.01
N GLY A 172 1.61 0.70 -6.91
CA GLY A 172 2.89 0.98 -7.57
C GLY A 172 2.85 0.86 -9.08
N HIS A 173 1.81 0.25 -9.67
CA HIS A 173 1.66 0.20 -11.13
C HIS A 173 1.17 1.51 -11.75
N LEU A 174 0.72 2.47 -10.95
CA LEU A 174 0.29 3.78 -11.43
C LEU A 174 1.51 4.68 -11.68
N GLU A 175 1.82 4.96 -12.95
CA GLU A 175 3.07 5.60 -13.39
C GLU A 175 3.25 7.05 -12.95
N SER A 176 2.15 7.76 -12.65
CA SER A 176 2.20 9.17 -12.20
C SER A 176 2.96 9.37 -10.88
N ARG A 177 3.34 8.27 -10.23
CA ARG A 177 4.19 8.24 -9.02
C ARG A 177 5.69 8.36 -9.28
N ARG A 178 6.15 8.28 -10.54
CA ARG A 178 7.59 8.32 -10.88
C ARG A 178 8.20 9.73 -10.86
N ASN A 179 7.37 10.79 -10.96
CA ASN A 179 7.85 12.16 -11.17
C ASN A 179 7.37 13.17 -10.10
N ILE A 180 6.97 12.72 -8.90
CA ILE A 180 6.48 13.64 -7.85
C ILE A 180 7.56 14.67 -7.41
N GLU A 181 8.84 14.31 -7.60
CA GLU A 181 9.98 15.17 -7.33
C GLU A 181 10.11 16.33 -8.35
N PHE A 182 9.42 16.22 -9.50
CA PHE A 182 9.53 17.15 -10.62
C PHE A 182 8.24 17.91 -10.91
N TRP A 183 7.07 17.37 -10.56
CA TRP A 183 5.77 17.99 -10.85
C TRP A 183 4.74 17.77 -9.74
N PRO A 184 3.89 18.77 -9.42
CA PRO A 184 2.73 18.55 -8.58
C PRO A 184 1.77 17.62 -9.32
N VAL A 185 1.66 16.37 -8.85
CA VAL A 185 0.72 15.37 -9.37
C VAL A 185 -0.47 15.30 -8.43
N ASP A 186 -1.68 15.49 -8.97
CA ASP A 186 -2.92 15.20 -8.25
C ASP A 186 -3.13 13.68 -8.20
N MET A 187 -2.48 13.05 -7.23
CA MET A 187 -2.48 11.59 -7.07
C MET A 187 -3.88 11.04 -6.78
N GLU A 188 -4.75 11.81 -6.12
CA GLU A 188 -6.12 11.37 -5.86
C GLU A 188 -6.86 11.25 -7.20
N ALA A 189 -6.81 12.29 -8.04
CA ALA A 189 -7.47 12.30 -9.33
C ALA A 189 -7.02 11.14 -10.23
N ASP A 190 -5.72 10.83 -10.29
CA ASP A 190 -5.21 9.71 -11.09
C ASP A 190 -5.70 8.35 -10.57
N LEU A 191 -5.73 8.16 -9.25
CA LEU A 191 -6.28 6.94 -8.65
C LEU A 191 -7.79 6.84 -8.91
N LEU A 192 -8.54 7.92 -8.78
CA LEU A 192 -9.97 7.92 -9.09
C LEU A 192 -10.21 7.58 -10.56
N ALA A 193 -9.45 8.17 -11.48
CA ALA A 193 -9.53 7.88 -12.90
C ALA A 193 -9.20 6.41 -13.23
N ALA A 194 -8.13 5.85 -12.63
CA ALA A 194 -7.72 4.47 -12.87
C ALA A 194 -8.75 3.41 -12.42
N PHE A 195 -9.63 3.76 -11.47
CA PHE A 195 -10.72 2.89 -11.00
C PHE A 195 -12.10 3.34 -11.49
N GLU A 196 -12.18 4.36 -12.34
CA GLU A 196 -13.45 4.97 -12.81
C GLU A 196 -14.38 5.42 -11.67
N LEU A 197 -13.79 5.98 -10.61
CA LEU A 197 -14.51 6.46 -9.43
C LEU A 197 -14.67 7.98 -9.43
N LYS A 198 -15.64 8.45 -8.66
CA LYS A 198 -15.78 9.87 -8.31
C LYS A 198 -15.19 10.11 -6.91
N PRO A 199 -14.77 11.34 -6.58
CA PRO A 199 -14.31 11.67 -5.23
C PRO A 199 -15.36 11.32 -4.17
N SER A 200 -14.88 11.00 -2.96
CA SER A 200 -15.71 10.70 -1.81
C SER A 200 -16.59 11.89 -1.43
N THR A 201 -17.84 11.61 -1.09
CA THR A 201 -18.78 12.62 -0.57
C THR A 201 -18.56 12.93 0.91
N ARG A 202 -17.73 12.14 1.61
CA ARG A 202 -17.43 12.28 3.04
C ARG A 202 -16.66 13.56 3.37
N TYR A 203 -15.87 14.06 2.43
CA TYR A 203 -15.12 15.30 2.59
C TYR A 203 -15.82 16.36 1.74
N ALA A 204 -16.52 17.26 2.39
CA ALA A 204 -17.18 18.37 1.70
C ALA A 204 -16.12 19.24 1.02
N ASP A 205 -16.42 19.64 -0.21
CA ASP A 205 -15.74 20.67 -1.00
C ASP A 205 -15.90 22.08 -0.39
N GLN A 206 -16.80 22.23 0.59
CA GLN A 206 -17.02 23.45 1.32
C GLN A 206 -15.95 23.66 2.40
N ARG A 207 -15.29 24.82 2.36
CA ARG A 207 -14.35 25.25 3.40
C ARG A 207 -15.06 25.20 4.76
N ALA A 208 -14.48 24.46 5.71
CA ALA A 208 -14.98 24.47 7.07
C ALA A 208 -14.97 25.92 7.61
N PRO A 209 -16.07 26.38 8.23
CA PRO A 209 -16.12 27.72 8.78
C PRO A 209 -15.01 27.86 9.83
N ILE A 210 -14.22 28.94 9.72
CA ILE A 210 -13.24 29.28 10.75
C ILE A 210 -14.04 29.70 11.99
N ALA A 211 -13.90 28.92 13.06
CA ALA A 211 -14.54 29.23 14.33
C ALA A 211 -14.09 30.62 14.80
N SER A 212 -15.02 31.58 14.84
CA SER A 212 -14.78 32.97 15.20
C SER A 212 -14.68 33.20 16.71
N ASP A 213 -14.98 32.16 17.50
CA ASP A 213 -14.98 32.16 18.97
C ASP A 213 -13.59 32.00 19.59
N ARG A 214 -12.57 31.75 18.77
CA ARG A 214 -11.18 31.58 19.22
C ARG A 214 -10.20 32.23 18.26
N SER A 215 -9.10 32.75 18.81
CA SER A 215 -7.99 33.24 17.99
C SER A 215 -7.51 32.15 17.03
N LEU A 216 -7.36 32.52 15.76
CA LEU A 216 -6.90 31.63 14.70
C LEU A 216 -5.57 30.99 15.10
N ARG A 217 -5.55 29.65 15.23
CA ARG A 217 -4.32 28.89 15.44
C ARG A 217 -3.88 28.29 14.12
N ILE A 218 -2.91 28.93 13.47
CA ILE A 218 -2.29 28.40 12.26
C ILE A 218 -1.19 27.44 12.68
N GLY A 219 -1.38 26.15 12.40
CA GLY A 219 -0.30 25.17 12.46
C GLY A 219 0.52 25.26 11.18
N LEU A 220 1.72 25.83 11.26
CA LEU A 220 2.69 25.73 10.17
C LEU A 220 3.31 24.34 10.23
N PHE A 221 2.92 23.47 9.31
CA PHE A 221 3.60 22.21 9.08
C PHE A 221 4.66 22.45 8.01
N PRO A 222 5.95 22.56 8.37
CA PRO A 222 6.99 22.50 7.37
C PRO A 222 6.90 21.12 6.74
N LEU A 223 6.35 21.04 5.54
CA LEU A 223 6.58 19.91 4.65
C LEU A 223 8.06 19.97 4.30
N ALA A 224 8.90 19.36 5.12
CA ALA A 224 10.33 19.26 4.84
C ALA A 224 10.50 18.34 3.63
N SER A 225 10.36 18.91 2.44
CA SER A 225 10.96 18.35 1.23
C SER A 225 12.46 18.59 1.34
N SER A 226 13.20 17.68 1.97
CA SER A 226 14.65 17.70 1.90
C SER A 226 15.25 16.39 2.43
N PRO A 227 16.30 15.91 1.77
CA PRO A 227 17.61 15.94 2.35
C PRO A 227 18.31 17.22 1.89
N LEU A 228 18.59 18.11 2.85
CA LEU A 228 19.70 19.05 2.72
C LEU A 228 20.93 18.17 2.51
N ARG A 229 21.51 18.22 1.31
CA ARG A 229 22.88 17.74 1.11
C ARG A 229 23.78 18.60 2.01
N THR A 230 24.45 17.97 2.97
CA THR A 230 25.73 18.48 3.49
C THR A 230 26.83 18.08 2.53
#